data_AF-A0A0R2CI91-F1
#
_entry.id   AF-A0A0R2CI91-F1
#
_cell.length_a   1.000
_cell.length_b   1.000
_cell.length_c   1.000
_cell.angle_alpha   90.00
_cell.angle_beta   90.00
_cell.angle_gamma   90.00
#
_symmetry.space_group_name_H-M   'P 1'
#
loop_
_entity.id
_entity.type
_entity.pdbx_description
1 polymer ?
#
loop_
_entity_poly.entity_id
_entity_poly.type
_entity_poly.pdbx_seq_one_letter_code
_entity_poly.pdbx_strand_id
1 'polypeptide(L)'
;MEAIKDGKESVKMNKLNANQVSLKNPQTGEVQICKLGVSWTVFFFGFFVPIFRKDWTWFLIMFISQVVAFYIFPPINLPVQIGFVFAYNNQYIKGKLNDGWIGTTERDVQILNLENLKK
;
A
#
# COMPACT_ATOMS: atom_id res chain seq x y z
N MET A 1 28.32 -18.96 14.03
CA MET A 1 28.09 -17.54 13.72
C MET A 1 27.65 -17.31 12.27
N GLU A 2 27.97 -18.21 11.32
CA GLU A 2 27.51 -18.14 9.91
C GLU A 2 25.99 -18.23 9.74
N ALA A 3 25.30 -19.14 10.44
CA ALA A 3 23.84 -19.31 10.30
C ALA A 3 23.01 -18.05 10.70
N ILE A 4 23.52 -17.21 11.61
CA ILE A 4 22.85 -15.97 12.03
C ILE A 4 23.06 -14.85 11.01
N LYS A 5 24.19 -14.86 10.29
CA LYS A 5 24.49 -13.94 9.18
C LYS A 5 23.62 -14.27 7.96
N ASP A 6 23.50 -15.55 7.65
CA ASP A 6 22.69 -16.07 6.55
C ASP A 6 21.18 -15.82 6.76
N GLY A 7 20.70 -15.92 8.01
CA GLY A 7 19.33 -15.53 8.38
C GLY A 7 19.04 -14.03 8.22
N LYS A 8 20.00 -13.15 8.54
CA LYS A 8 19.82 -11.70 8.37
C LYS A 8 19.94 -11.27 6.91
N GLU A 9 20.83 -11.89 6.14
CA GLU A 9 20.95 -11.63 4.70
C GLU A 9 19.80 -12.20 3.91
N SER A 10 19.30 -13.40 4.20
CA SER A 10 18.07 -13.93 3.59
C SER A 10 16.83 -13.09 3.92
N VAL A 11 16.74 -12.50 5.12
CA VAL A 11 15.71 -11.49 5.45
C VAL A 11 15.93 -10.19 4.67
N LYS A 12 17.17 -9.70 4.53
CA LYS A 12 17.50 -8.51 3.72
C LYS A 12 17.25 -8.74 2.22
N MET A 13 17.56 -9.92 1.71
CA MET A 13 17.37 -10.36 0.31
C MET A 13 15.89 -10.63 0.00
N ASN A 14 15.12 -11.13 0.96
CA ASN A 14 13.66 -11.12 0.87
C ASN A 14 13.12 -9.68 0.92
N LYS A 15 13.69 -8.78 1.72
CA LYS A 15 13.34 -7.35 1.71
C LYS A 15 13.65 -6.67 0.37
N LEU A 16 14.71 -7.10 -0.32
CA LEU A 16 15.08 -6.66 -1.67
C LEU A 16 14.11 -7.16 -2.76
N ASN A 17 13.27 -8.17 -2.48
CA ASN A 17 12.33 -8.77 -3.44
C ASN A 17 10.86 -8.77 -2.97
N ALA A 18 10.54 -8.33 -1.76
CA ALA A 18 9.20 -8.35 -1.21
C ALA A 18 8.45 -7.05 -1.53
N ASN A 19 8.16 -6.83 -2.82
CA ASN A 19 7.28 -5.75 -3.26
C ASN A 19 5.79 -6.05 -2.98
N GLN A 20 5.49 -7.07 -2.17
CA GLN A 20 4.14 -7.48 -1.85
C GLN A 20 4.03 -8.09 -0.46
N VAL A 21 2.86 -7.93 0.14
CA VAL A 21 2.47 -8.46 1.44
C VAL A 21 1.10 -9.12 1.32
N SER A 22 0.92 -10.29 1.94
CA SER A 22 -0.37 -10.97 1.97
C SER A 22 -1.12 -10.68 3.25
N LEU A 23 -2.27 -10.02 3.15
CA LEU A 23 -3.15 -9.72 4.27
C LEU A 23 -4.34 -10.69 4.29
N LYS A 24 -4.72 -11.17 5.47
CA LYS A 24 -5.90 -12.00 5.69
C LYS A 24 -6.89 -11.27 6.59
N ASN A 25 -8.16 -11.31 6.21
CA ASN A 25 -9.26 -10.92 7.07
C ASN A 25 -9.62 -12.07 8.02
N PRO A 26 -9.49 -11.91 9.35
CA PRO A 26 -9.84 -12.97 10.31
C PRO A 26 -11.33 -13.29 10.35
N GLN A 27 -12.19 -12.32 10.03
CA GLN A 27 -13.64 -12.44 10.14
C GLN A 27 -14.26 -13.15 8.94
N THR A 28 -13.74 -12.88 7.73
CA THR A 28 -14.27 -13.46 6.48
C THR A 28 -13.39 -14.56 5.89
N GLY A 29 -12.13 -14.67 6.33
CA GLY A 29 -11.14 -15.58 5.76
C GLY A 29 -10.53 -15.12 4.43
N GLU A 30 -10.93 -13.95 3.91
CA GLU A 30 -10.44 -13.40 2.64
C GLU A 30 -8.95 -13.07 2.71
N VAL A 31 -8.20 -13.45 1.67
CA VAL A 31 -6.76 -13.14 1.54
C VAL A 31 -6.56 -12.18 0.37
N GLN A 32 -5.85 -11.08 0.62
CA GLN A 32 -5.52 -10.05 -0.37
C GLN A 32 -4.01 -9.83 -0.43
N ILE A 33 -3.46 -9.92 -1.63
CA ILE A 33 -2.04 -9.63 -1.89
C ILE A 33 -1.91 -8.15 -2.27
N CYS A 34 -1.20 -7.39 -1.45
CA CYS A 34 -1.03 -5.95 -1.60
C CYS A 34 0.41 -5.64 -2.00
N LYS A 35 0.62 -4.79 -3.01
CA LYS A 35 1.97 -4.33 -3.39
C LYS A 35 2.44 -3.21 -2.46
N LEU A 36 3.73 -3.19 -2.13
CA LEU A 36 4.38 -2.14 -1.36
C LEU A 36 5.00 -1.09 -2.29
N GLY A 37 5.03 0.17 -1.84
CA GLY A 37 5.65 1.27 -2.59
C GLY A 37 4.80 1.83 -3.73
N VAL A 38 5.42 2.09 -4.88
CA VAL A 38 4.84 2.87 -6.00
C VAL A 38 3.60 2.19 -6.60
N SER A 39 2.49 2.92 -6.68
CA SER A 39 1.24 2.45 -7.28
C SER A 39 1.14 2.82 -8.76
N TRP A 40 1.73 2.00 -9.61
CA TRP A 40 1.64 2.15 -11.07
C TRP A 40 0.21 2.26 -11.59
N THR A 41 -0.73 1.57 -10.94
CA THR A 41 -2.15 1.65 -11.30
C THR A 41 -2.73 3.04 -11.04
N VAL A 42 -2.37 3.71 -9.94
CA VAL A 42 -2.87 5.07 -9.64
C VAL A 42 -2.29 6.10 -10.62
N PHE A 43 -1.09 5.84 -11.13
CA PHE A 43 -0.45 6.72 -12.10
C PHE A 43 -1.26 6.81 -13.40
N PHE A 44 -1.75 5.68 -13.91
CA PHE A 44 -2.53 5.65 -15.15
C PHE A 44 -4.03 5.87 -14.94
N PHE A 45 -4.60 5.42 -13.82
CA PHE A 45 -6.05 5.37 -13.60
C PHE A 45 -6.55 6.27 -12.47
N GLY A 46 -5.68 6.98 -11.74
CA GLY A 46 -6.08 7.94 -10.71
C GLY A 46 -7.10 7.40 -9.71
N PHE A 47 -8.21 8.12 -9.52
CA PHE A 47 -9.27 7.78 -8.58
C PHE A 47 -10.12 6.55 -8.98
N PHE A 48 -9.97 6.01 -10.19
CA PHE A 48 -10.64 4.76 -10.57
C PHE A 48 -10.07 3.55 -9.83
N VAL A 49 -8.80 3.59 -9.41
CA VAL A 49 -8.15 2.46 -8.72
C VAL A 49 -8.80 2.15 -7.36
N PRO A 50 -9.03 3.14 -6.47
CA PRO A 50 -9.77 2.90 -5.24
C PRO A 50 -11.16 2.28 -5.44
N ILE A 51 -11.87 2.62 -6.52
CA ILE A 51 -13.20 2.04 -6.82
C ILE A 51 -13.08 0.53 -7.04
N PHE A 52 -12.15 0.09 -7.88
CA PHE A 52 -11.94 -1.35 -8.14
C PHE A 52 -11.48 -2.10 -6.90
N ARG A 53 -10.77 -1.43 -5.98
CA ARG A 53 -10.34 -1.99 -4.69
C ARG A 53 -11.39 -1.88 -3.59
N LYS A 54 -12.58 -1.32 -3.88
CA LYS A 54 -13.65 -1.02 -2.92
C LYS A 54 -13.18 -0.16 -1.74
N ASP A 55 -12.22 0.72 -2.00
CA ASP A 55 -11.68 1.69 -1.04
C ASP A 55 -12.35 3.06 -1.27
N TRP A 56 -13.51 3.22 -0.63
CA TRP A 56 -14.33 4.42 -0.79
C TRP A 56 -13.73 5.66 -0.15
N THR A 57 -12.95 5.49 0.93
CA THR A 57 -12.30 6.61 1.63
C THR A 57 -11.24 7.24 0.74
N TRP A 58 -10.33 6.45 0.18
CA TRP A 58 -9.31 6.98 -0.71
C TRP A 58 -9.85 7.38 -2.09
N PHE A 59 -10.93 6.75 -2.56
CA PHE A 59 -11.67 7.23 -3.72
C PHE A 59 -12.09 8.69 -3.53
N LEU A 60 -12.78 9.00 -2.42
CA LEU A 60 -13.31 10.33 -2.18
C LEU A 60 -12.19 11.37 -1.99
N ILE A 61 -11.13 11.01 -1.27
CA ILE A 61 -9.96 11.88 -1.08
C ILE A 61 -9.32 12.21 -2.44
N MET A 62 -9.00 11.20 -3.25
CA MET A 62 -8.37 11.41 -4.55
C MET A 62 -9.26 12.20 -5.50
N PHE A 63 -10.56 11.88 -5.53
CA PHE A 63 -11.53 12.56 -6.38
C PHE A 63 -11.62 14.05 -6.04
N ILE A 64 -11.85 14.38 -4.76
CA ILE A 64 -11.93 15.78 -4.32
C ILE A 64 -10.61 16.51 -4.57
N SER A 65 -9.47 15.89 -4.24
CA SER A 65 -8.15 16.51 -4.47
C SER A 65 -7.92 16.83 -5.95
N GLN A 66 -8.29 15.94 -6.87
CA GLN A 66 -8.15 16.16 -8.32
C GLN A 66 -9.12 17.23 -8.85
N VAL A 67 -10.38 17.22 -8.39
CA VAL A 67 -11.37 18.24 -8.76
C VAL A 67 -10.90 19.63 -8.30
N VAL A 68 -10.48 19.75 -7.04
CA VAL A 68 -10.00 21.01 -6.47
C VAL A 68 -8.72 21.49 -7.18
N ALA A 69 -7.75 20.59 -7.40
CA ALA A 69 -6.52 20.91 -8.11
C ALA A 69 -6.79 21.39 -9.55
N PHE A 70 -7.76 20.78 -10.25
CA PHE A 70 -8.19 21.20 -11.57
C PHE A 70 -8.75 22.64 -11.58
N TYR A 71 -9.61 22.99 -10.63
CA TYR A 71 -10.20 24.33 -10.56
C TYR A 71 -9.24 25.42 -10.08
N ILE A 72 -8.26 25.09 -9.22
CA ILE A 72 -7.27 26.07 -8.72
C ILE A 72 -6.21 26.35 -9.79
N PHE A 73 -5.56 25.31 -10.31
CA PHE A 73 -4.49 25.45 -11.29
C PHE A 73 -4.29 24.11 -12.02
N PRO A 74 -4.86 23.90 -13.23
CA PRO A 74 -4.86 22.61 -13.89
C PRO A 74 -3.49 21.88 -13.96
N PRO A 75 -2.34 22.56 -14.16
CA PRO A 75 -1.04 21.91 -14.16
C PRO A 75 -0.62 21.29 -12.80
N ILE A 76 -1.24 21.68 -11.67
CA ILE A 76 -0.96 21.09 -10.34
C ILE A 76 -1.49 19.65 -10.21
N ASN A 77 -2.37 19.20 -11.10
CA ASN A 77 -2.89 17.83 -11.04
C ASN A 77 -1.81 16.77 -11.20
N LEU A 78 -0.79 17.02 -12.03
CA LEU A 78 0.32 16.08 -12.25
C LEU A 78 1.13 15.83 -10.96
N PRO A 79 1.68 16.84 -10.27
CA PRO A 79 2.40 16.61 -9.02
C PRO A 79 1.50 16.04 -7.91
N VAL A 80 0.22 16.42 -7.84
CA VAL A 80 -0.74 15.83 -6.90
C VAL A 80 -0.93 14.34 -7.19
N GLN A 81 -1.09 13.96 -8.45
CA GLN A 81 -1.22 12.56 -8.86
C GLN A 81 0.04 11.76 -8.55
N ILE A 82 1.23 12.32 -8.80
CA ILE A 82 2.51 11.69 -8.44
C ILE A 82 2.59 11.47 -6.93
N GLY A 83 2.19 12.45 -6.10
CA GLY A 83 2.12 12.29 -4.65
C GLY A 83 1.24 11.10 -4.23
N PHE A 84 0.07 10.97 -4.84
CA PHE A 84 -0.83 9.84 -4.61
C PHE A 84 -0.24 8.49 -5.04
N VAL A 85 0.51 8.44 -6.15
CA VAL A 85 1.17 7.22 -6.62
C VAL A 85 2.14 6.65 -5.57
N PHE A 86 2.88 7.49 -4.86
CA PHE A 86 3.78 7.05 -3.79
C PHE A 86 3.04 6.71 -2.50
N ALA A 87 2.00 7.47 -2.14
CA ALA A 87 1.31 7.31 -0.86
C ALA A 87 0.28 6.17 -0.85
N TYR A 88 -0.43 5.94 -1.96
CA TYR A 88 -1.68 5.18 -1.96
C TYR A 88 -1.54 3.73 -1.47
N ASN A 89 -0.57 2.97 -1.98
CA ASN A 89 -0.45 1.54 -1.62
C ASN A 89 -0.20 1.37 -0.11
N ASN A 90 0.66 2.20 0.47
CA ASN A 90 0.96 2.16 1.90
C ASN A 90 -0.27 2.52 2.73
N GLN A 91 -1.05 3.50 2.28
CA GLN A 91 -2.26 3.91 2.99
C GLN A 91 -3.40 2.90 2.85
N TYR A 92 -3.53 2.25 1.70
CA TYR A 92 -4.45 1.14 1.50
C TYR A 92 -4.16 0.00 2.49
N ILE A 93 -2.89 -0.39 2.62
CA ILE A 93 -2.45 -1.42 3.57
C ILE A 93 -2.75 -1.00 5.01
N LYS A 94 -2.41 0.25 5.39
CA LYS A 94 -2.74 0.78 6.72
C LYS A 94 -4.24 0.76 7.02
N GLY A 95 -5.08 1.12 6.04
CA GLY A 95 -6.53 1.03 6.14
C GLY A 95 -6.98 -0.40 6.46
N LYS A 96 -6.50 -1.39 5.71
CA LYS A 96 -6.80 -2.80 5.96
C LYS A 96 -6.35 -3.27 7.35
N LEU A 97 -5.16 -2.87 7.78
CA LEU A 97 -4.66 -3.21 9.13
C LEU A 97 -5.54 -2.59 10.23
N ASN A 98 -6.01 -1.36 10.04
CA ASN A 98 -6.96 -0.72 10.96
C ASN A 98 -8.32 -1.41 10.96
N ASP A 99 -8.75 -1.96 9.83
CA ASP A 99 -9.96 -2.79 9.71
C ASP A 99 -9.81 -4.18 10.35
N GLY A 100 -8.67 -4.48 10.98
CA GLY A 100 -8.41 -5.73 11.68
C GLY A 100 -7.80 -6.84 10.81
N TRP A 101 -7.33 -6.52 9.60
CA TRP A 101 -6.59 -7.48 8.78
C TRP A 101 -5.22 -7.76 9.36
N ILE A 102 -4.73 -8.99 9.17
CA ILE A 102 -3.44 -9.44 9.69
C ILE A 102 -2.54 -9.99 8.58
N GLY A 103 -1.23 -9.92 8.76
CA GLY A 103 -0.29 -10.60 7.85
C GLY A 103 -0.50 -12.11 7.87
N THR A 104 -0.46 -12.75 6.70
CA THR A 104 -0.75 -14.20 6.55
C THR A 104 0.41 -15.06 7.04
N THR A 105 1.65 -14.60 6.80
CA THR A 105 2.89 -15.29 7.20
C THR A 105 3.68 -14.43 8.19
N GLU A 106 4.56 -15.03 8.99
CA GLU A 106 5.52 -14.29 9.84
C GLU A 106 6.36 -13.29 9.04
N ARG A 107 6.74 -13.64 7.80
CA ARG A 107 7.43 -12.73 6.88
C ARG A 107 6.62 -11.48 6.56
N ASP A 108 5.32 -11.64 6.30
CA ASP A 108 4.41 -10.53 6.00
C ASP A 108 4.34 -9.59 7.20
N VAL A 109 4.21 -10.14 8.41
CA VAL A 109 4.19 -9.37 9.66
C VAL A 109 5.51 -8.63 9.89
N GLN A 110 6.65 -9.27 9.65
CA GLN A 110 7.96 -8.62 9.75
C GLN A 110 8.08 -7.43 8.77
N ILE A 111 7.65 -7.60 7.52
CA ILE A 111 7.68 -6.52 6.53
C ILE A 111 6.78 -5.36 6.96
N LEU A 112 5.56 -5.64 7.44
CA LEU A 112 4.63 -4.61 7.93
C LEU A 112 5.21 -3.79 9.10
N ASN A 113 5.93 -4.45 10.01
CA ASN A 113 6.60 -3.79 11.12
C ASN A 113 7.81 -2.96 10.64
N LEU A 114 8.61 -3.50 9.71
CA LEU A 114 9.79 -2.82 9.17
C LEU A 114 9.43 -1.56 8.37
N GLU A 115 8.30 -1.58 7.67
CA GLU A 115 7.77 -0.44 6.90
C GLU A 115 6.97 0.55 7.78
N ASN A 116 6.91 0.34 9.10
CA ASN A 116 6.13 1.13 10.05
C ASN A 116 4.64 1.27 9.63
N LEU A 117 4.08 0.19 9.07
CA LEU A 117 2.68 0.16 8.63
C LEU A 117 1.73 -0.31 9.74
N LYS A 118 2.25 -1.06 10.72
CA LYS A 118 1.55 -1.44 11.94
C LYS A 118 1.85 -0.39 13.02
N LYS A 119 0.81 0.25 13.58
CA LYS A 119 0.94 1.14 14.74
C LYS A 119 1.14 0.34 16.02
#